data_AF-A0A976KK40-F1
#
_entry.id   AF-A0A976KK40-F1
#
_cell.length_a   1.000
_cell.length_b   1.000
_cell.length_c   1.000
_cell.angle_alpha   90.00
_cell.angle_beta   90.00
_cell.angle_gamma   90.00
#
_symmetry.space_group_name_H-M   'P 1'
#
loop_
_entity.id
_entity.type
_entity.pdbx_description
1 polymer ?
#
loop_
_entity_poly.entity_id
_entity_poly.type
_entity_poly.pdbx_seq_one_letter_code
_entity_poly.pdbx_strand_id
1 'polypeptide(L)'
;MLNLLSRRAGLSGPGFNRLHLFVMAVLVIYAATANAEKGKLEKEVERCAAEHSYDRGNTANLGQHQLAPTERVYLDCVYEGMNKRVIPKALLPDDYRKLISSYKQMTDAVEKGELTRAERTTHAKEKLEAIWAKESVEREKRIQELDSMRSNMQRQMEMMKRTNVPRIF
;
A
#
# COMPACT_ATOMS: atom_id res chain seq x y z
N MET A 1 54.37 -24.91 11.44
CA MET A 1 53.77 -24.96 12.80
C MET A 1 53.08 -23.62 13.03
N LEU A 2 51.76 -23.60 12.86
CA LEU A 2 50.76 -23.46 13.94
C LEU A 2 50.63 -21.99 14.41
N ASN A 3 49.61 -21.27 13.95
CA ASN A 3 48.32 -21.04 14.64
C ASN A 3 48.41 -19.80 15.58
N LEU A 4 47.46 -18.86 15.73
CA LEU A 4 46.03 -18.75 15.46
C LEU A 4 45.62 -17.26 15.52
N LEU A 5 44.74 -16.86 14.60
CA LEU A 5 43.54 -16.04 14.81
C LEU A 5 43.53 -15.00 15.95
N SER A 6 43.66 -13.71 15.60
CA SER A 6 43.03 -12.63 16.36
C SER A 6 41.75 -12.18 15.66
N ARG A 7 40.64 -12.77 16.11
CA ARG A 7 39.28 -12.29 15.87
C ARG A 7 39.00 -11.14 16.83
N ARG A 8 38.53 -10.00 16.30
CA ARG A 8 37.26 -9.40 16.73
C ARG A 8 36.84 -8.35 15.70
N ALA A 9 35.91 -8.79 14.85
CA ALA A 9 35.08 -7.92 14.05
C ALA A 9 34.31 -6.95 14.96
N GLY A 10 34.63 -5.67 14.87
CA GLY A 10 33.73 -4.60 15.30
C GLY A 10 32.60 -4.49 14.30
N LEU A 11 31.55 -5.29 14.48
CA LEU A 11 30.27 -5.10 13.80
C LEU A 11 29.55 -3.91 14.47
N SER A 12 30.04 -2.71 14.18
CA SER A 12 29.29 -1.46 14.35
C SER A 12 28.29 -1.35 13.20
N GLY A 13 27.26 -2.20 13.21
CA GLY A 13 26.18 -2.10 12.24
C GLY A 13 25.23 -0.97 12.65
N PRO A 14 24.98 0.05 11.81
CA PRO A 14 23.87 0.97 12.01
C PRO A 14 22.57 0.25 11.59
N GLY A 15 22.19 -0.75 12.38
CA GLY A 15 20.88 -1.38 12.31
C GLY A 15 20.03 -0.79 13.41
N PHE A 16 19.25 0.23 13.11
CA PHE A 16 18.07 0.73 13.86
C PHE A 16 17.80 2.15 13.34
N ASN A 17 16.97 2.26 12.28
CA ASN A 17 16.23 3.46 11.84
C ASN A 17 15.81 3.44 10.35
N ARG A 18 15.68 2.26 9.73
CA ARG A 18 15.00 2.11 8.42
C ARG A 18 13.47 1.95 8.54
N LEU A 19 12.91 1.99 9.74
CA LEU A 19 11.51 1.62 10.00
C LEU A 19 10.49 2.65 9.46
N HIS A 20 10.83 3.95 9.43
CA HIS A 20 9.96 4.97 8.85
C HIS A 20 9.95 4.95 7.31
N LEU A 21 11.08 4.59 6.69
CA LEU A 21 11.16 4.35 5.24
C LEU A 21 10.23 3.20 4.81
N PHE A 22 10.05 2.22 5.69
CA PHE A 22 9.29 1.02 5.42
C PHE A 22 7.78 1.24 5.36
N VAL A 23 7.16 2.19 6.07
CA VAL A 23 5.68 2.25 6.07
C VAL A 23 5.08 3.01 4.91
N MET A 24 5.77 4.04 4.39
CA MET A 24 5.39 4.60 3.08
C MET A 24 5.77 3.66 1.94
N ALA A 25 6.89 2.94 2.06
CA ALA A 25 7.19 1.86 1.13
C ALA A 25 6.15 0.72 1.23
N VAL A 26 5.60 0.39 2.41
CA VAL A 26 4.59 -0.67 2.59
C VAL A 26 3.21 -0.24 2.11
N LEU A 27 2.83 1.04 2.26
CA LEU A 27 1.66 1.62 1.58
C LEU A 27 1.74 1.49 0.05
N VAL A 28 2.97 1.54 -0.49
CA VAL A 28 3.24 1.47 -1.92
C VAL A 28 3.46 0.03 -2.41
N ILE A 29 4.00 -0.87 -1.58
CA ILE A 29 4.43 -2.21 -2.00
C ILE A 29 3.27 -3.21 -2.07
N TYR A 30 2.15 -3.01 -1.37
CA TYR A 30 1.10 -4.02 -1.21
C TYR A 30 -0.33 -3.55 -1.55
N ALA A 31 -0.51 -2.45 -2.29
CA ALA A 31 -1.78 -2.19 -2.97
C ALA A 31 -2.05 -3.31 -4.00
N ALA A 32 -2.82 -4.31 -3.58
CA ALA A 32 -3.06 -5.57 -4.27
C ALA A 32 -4.05 -5.44 -5.45
N THR A 33 -3.96 -4.37 -6.24
CA THR A 33 -4.69 -4.24 -7.50
C THR A 33 -3.72 -3.77 -8.59
N ALA A 34 -3.20 -4.75 -9.33
CA ALA A 34 -2.33 -4.63 -10.50
C ALA A 34 -0.91 -4.06 -10.24
N ASN A 35 0.10 -4.93 -10.45
CA ASN A 35 1.53 -4.57 -10.54
C ASN A 35 1.82 -3.31 -11.40
N ALA A 36 0.93 -2.94 -12.32
CA ALA A 36 1.06 -1.78 -13.20
C ALA A 36 0.89 -0.41 -12.49
N GLU A 37 0.15 -0.33 -11.38
CA GLU A 37 -0.09 0.94 -10.67
C GLU A 37 0.89 1.17 -9.52
N LYS A 38 1.43 0.09 -8.95
CA LYS A 38 2.51 0.15 -7.95
C LYS A 38 3.70 0.97 -8.45
N GLY A 39 4.23 0.65 -9.64
CA GLY A 39 5.36 1.39 -10.20
C GLY A 39 5.03 2.87 -10.53
N LYS A 40 3.76 3.20 -10.78
CA LYS A 40 3.34 4.60 -10.99
C LYS A 40 3.25 5.36 -9.67
N LEU A 41 2.76 4.71 -8.61
CA LEU A 41 2.70 5.28 -7.28
C LEU A 41 4.09 5.44 -6.67
N GLU A 42 4.99 4.48 -6.88
CA GLU A 42 6.42 4.59 -6.48
C GLU A 42 7.06 5.83 -7.08
N LYS A 43 6.92 6.00 -8.40
CA LYS A 43 7.40 7.20 -9.11
C LYS A 43 6.75 8.49 -8.61
N GLU A 44 5.46 8.45 -8.28
CA GLU A 44 4.75 9.61 -7.73
C GLU A 44 5.29 9.99 -6.34
N VAL A 45 5.53 9.00 -5.47
CA VAL A 45 6.12 9.20 -4.16
C VAL A 45 7.55 9.74 -4.27
N GLU A 46 8.36 9.21 -5.19
CA GLU A 46 9.70 9.72 -5.47
C GLU A 46 9.66 11.15 -6.02
N ARG A 47 8.73 11.45 -6.92
CA ARG A 47 8.50 12.80 -7.45
C ARG A 47 8.15 13.78 -6.34
N CYS A 48 7.21 13.43 -5.46
CA CYS A 48 6.83 14.27 -4.32
C CYS A 48 8.00 14.49 -3.35
N ALA A 49 8.82 13.46 -3.11
CA ALA A 49 9.99 13.60 -2.24
C ALA A 49 11.02 14.56 -2.83
N ALA A 50 11.29 14.46 -4.14
CA ALA A 50 12.20 15.35 -4.85
C ALA A 50 11.67 16.80 -4.89
N GLU A 51 10.39 16.98 -5.23
CA GLU A 51 9.74 18.29 -5.33
C GLU A 51 9.76 19.08 -4.01
N HIS A 52 9.59 18.38 -2.89
CA HIS A 52 9.54 19.01 -1.56
C HIS A 52 10.82 18.84 -0.75
N SER A 53 11.92 18.39 -1.37
CA SER A 53 13.20 18.15 -0.70
C SER A 53 13.08 17.29 0.57
N TYR A 54 12.14 16.35 0.57
CA TYR A 54 11.85 15.52 1.74
C TYR A 54 12.87 14.37 1.83
N ASP A 55 13.76 14.45 2.81
CA ASP A 55 14.74 13.39 3.07
C ASP A 55 14.12 12.25 3.87
N ARG A 56 13.75 11.19 3.15
CA ARG A 56 13.17 9.97 3.74
C ARG A 56 14.16 9.26 4.69
N GLY A 57 15.47 9.40 4.46
CA GLY A 57 16.52 8.71 5.20
C GLY A 57 16.97 9.43 6.47
N ASN A 58 16.90 10.76 6.51
CA ASN A 58 17.39 11.56 7.61
C ASN A 58 16.31 11.93 8.64
N THR A 59 15.60 10.91 9.14
CA THR A 59 14.59 11.11 10.20
C THR A 59 15.01 10.56 11.56
N ALA A 60 16.25 10.05 11.66
CA ALA A 60 16.80 9.44 12.86
C ALA A 60 17.00 10.45 14.01
N ASN A 61 17.25 11.72 13.68
CA ASN A 61 17.50 12.79 14.65
C ASN A 61 16.23 13.59 15.01
N LEU A 62 15.07 13.24 14.45
CA LEU A 62 13.81 13.91 14.76
C LEU A 62 13.24 13.38 16.08
N GLY A 63 12.68 14.28 16.88
CA GLY A 63 11.92 13.88 18.07
C GLY A 63 10.74 12.97 17.72
N GLN A 64 10.33 12.12 18.66
CA GLN A 64 9.20 11.19 18.45
C GLN A 64 7.88 11.90 18.16
N HIS A 65 7.74 13.17 18.58
CA HIS A 65 6.57 14.03 18.41
C HIS A 65 6.83 15.17 17.43
N GLN A 66 7.76 14.99 16.49
CA GLN A 66 8.12 16.02 15.52
C GLN A 66 7.92 15.50 14.11
N LEU A 67 7.36 16.34 13.25
CA LEU A 67 7.39 16.10 11.81
C LEU A 67 8.75 16.52 11.25
N ALA A 68 9.22 15.85 10.20
CA ALA A 68 10.39 16.34 9.49
C ALA A 68 10.07 17.70 8.83
N PRO A 69 11.09 18.52 8.54
CA PRO A 69 10.93 19.63 7.61
C PRO A 69 10.27 19.13 6.31
N THR A 70 9.29 19.90 5.82
CA THR A 70 8.51 19.62 4.60
C THR A 70 7.67 18.33 4.58
N GLU A 71 7.64 17.54 5.66
CA GLU A 71 6.89 16.27 5.71
C GLU A 71 5.42 16.45 5.35
N ARG A 72 4.75 17.46 5.91
CA ARG A 72 3.33 17.72 5.65
C ARG A 72 3.02 17.96 4.17
N VAL A 73 3.81 18.82 3.51
CA VAL A 73 3.62 19.15 2.09
C VAL A 73 3.92 17.94 1.22
N TYR A 74 4.96 17.18 1.56
CA TYR A 74 5.26 15.89 0.91
C TYR A 74 4.09 14.91 1.03
N LEU A 75 3.52 14.75 2.23
CA LEU A 75 2.38 13.86 2.47
C LEU A 75 1.15 14.27 1.64
N ASP A 76 0.85 15.57 1.58
CA ASP A 76 -0.25 16.08 0.76
C ASP A 76 -0.07 15.77 -0.73
N CYS A 77 1.14 15.95 -1.26
CA CYS A 77 1.48 15.56 -2.63
C CYS A 77 1.24 14.06 -2.87
N VAL A 78 1.65 13.20 -1.94
CA VAL A 78 1.42 11.75 -2.02
C VAL A 78 -0.07 11.41 -2.01
N TYR A 79 -0.87 12.07 -1.16
CA TYR A 79 -2.32 11.83 -1.11
C TYR A 79 -3.02 12.24 -2.41
N GLU A 80 -2.59 13.33 -3.04
CA GLU A 80 -3.09 13.68 -4.37
C GLU A 80 -2.78 12.59 -5.40
N GLY A 81 -1.55 12.06 -5.37
CA GLY A 81 -1.14 10.92 -6.19
C GLY A 81 -2.04 9.69 -5.99
N MET A 82 -2.32 9.35 -4.73
CA MET A 82 -3.23 8.26 -4.38
C MET A 82 -4.65 8.49 -4.91
N ASN A 83 -5.20 9.70 -4.73
CA ASN A 83 -6.54 10.07 -5.21
C ASN A 83 -6.65 10.02 -6.74
N LYS A 84 -5.59 10.38 -7.47
CA LYS A 84 -5.57 10.40 -8.94
C LYS A 84 -5.36 9.02 -9.56
N ARG A 85 -4.58 8.14 -8.90
CA ARG A 85 -4.09 6.90 -9.52
C ARG A 85 -4.62 5.62 -8.88
N VAL A 86 -4.66 5.56 -7.56
CA VAL A 86 -4.95 4.32 -6.79
C VAL A 86 -6.43 4.22 -6.49
N ILE A 87 -6.99 5.24 -5.84
CA ILE A 87 -8.39 5.23 -5.35
C ILE A 87 -9.40 4.93 -6.47
N PRO A 88 -9.31 5.50 -7.69
CA PRO A 88 -10.28 5.22 -8.75
C PRO A 88 -10.30 3.76 -9.23
N LYS A 89 -9.27 2.97 -8.91
CA LYS A 89 -9.10 1.57 -9.34
C LYS A 89 -9.21 0.59 -8.17
N ALA A 90 -9.25 1.08 -6.94
CA ALA A 90 -9.37 0.26 -5.75
C ALA A 90 -10.73 -0.44 -5.71
N LEU A 91 -10.79 -1.64 -5.10
CA LEU A 91 -12.06 -2.31 -4.87
C LEU A 91 -12.87 -1.59 -3.78
N LEU A 92 -12.16 -0.94 -2.85
CA LEU A 92 -12.74 -0.24 -1.70
C LEU A 92 -12.27 1.24 -1.65
N PRO A 93 -12.66 2.08 -2.63
CA PRO A 93 -12.17 3.46 -2.75
C PRO A 93 -12.44 4.32 -1.50
N ASP A 94 -13.60 4.16 -0.87
CA ASP A 94 -13.99 4.93 0.31
C ASP A 94 -13.14 4.59 1.54
N ASP A 95 -12.73 3.33 1.68
CA ASP A 95 -11.88 2.92 2.79
C ASP A 95 -10.46 3.50 2.66
N TYR A 96 -9.93 3.61 1.43
CA TYR A 96 -8.68 4.34 1.18
C TYR A 96 -8.81 5.84 1.46
N ARG A 97 -9.93 6.48 1.10
CA ARG A 97 -10.18 7.89 1.44
C ARG A 97 -10.24 8.10 2.96
N LYS A 98 -10.90 7.19 3.69
CA LYS A 98 -10.92 7.20 5.17
C LYS A 98 -9.53 7.00 5.76
N LEU A 99 -8.71 6.11 5.19
CA LEU A 99 -7.32 5.92 5.62
C LEU A 99 -6.51 7.22 5.46
N ILE A 100 -6.60 7.89 4.31
CA ILE A 100 -5.94 9.19 4.08
C ILE A 100 -6.41 10.22 5.11
N SER A 101 -7.72 10.37 5.32
CA SER A 101 -8.26 11.30 6.31
C SER A 101 -7.77 10.99 7.73
N SER A 102 -7.74 9.72 8.11
CA SER A 102 -7.24 9.29 9.41
C SER A 102 -5.75 9.57 9.55
N TYR A 103 -4.95 9.40 8.50
CA TYR A 103 -3.52 9.68 8.54
C TYR A 103 -3.24 11.17 8.67
N LYS A 104 -4.02 12.04 7.99
CA LYS A 104 -3.95 13.49 8.17
C LYS A 104 -4.17 13.89 9.63
N GLN A 105 -5.24 13.39 10.24
CA GLN A 105 -5.53 13.63 11.67
C GLN A 105 -4.40 13.14 12.59
N MET A 106 -3.85 11.95 12.34
CA MET A 106 -2.72 11.46 13.12
C MET A 106 -1.44 12.27 12.91
N THR A 107 -1.26 12.87 11.73
CA THR A 107 -0.12 13.76 11.44
C THR A 107 -0.27 15.08 12.21
N ASP A 108 -1.48 15.62 12.30
CA ASP A 108 -1.79 16.77 13.15
C ASP A 108 -1.55 16.44 14.64
N ALA A 109 -1.93 15.25 15.09
CA ALA A 109 -1.69 14.79 16.46
C ALA A 109 -0.19 14.61 16.76
N VAL A 110 0.62 14.16 15.78
CA VAL A 110 2.08 14.12 15.93
C VAL A 110 2.65 15.52 16.11
N GLU A 111 2.23 16.48 15.29
CA GLU A 111 2.69 17.87 15.38
C GLU A 111 2.30 18.54 16.70
N LYS A 112 1.15 18.18 17.27
CA LYS A 112 0.70 18.63 18.60
C LYS A 112 1.36 17.89 19.77
N GLY A 113 2.12 16.83 19.50
CA GLY A 113 2.71 15.95 20.52
C GLY A 113 1.72 15.01 21.22
N GLU A 114 0.53 14.84 20.67
CA GLU A 114 -0.51 13.91 21.16
C GLU A 114 -0.25 12.46 20.73
N LEU A 115 0.44 12.28 19.59
CA LEU A 115 0.90 10.97 19.09
C LEU A 115 2.39 11.00 18.80
N THR A 116 3.03 9.85 18.92
CA THR A 116 4.37 9.63 18.37
C THR A 116 4.28 9.28 16.88
N ARG A 117 5.36 9.55 16.15
CA ARG A 117 5.54 9.09 14.76
C ARG A 117 5.37 7.58 14.65
N ALA A 118 5.85 6.83 15.65
CA ALA A 118 5.76 5.37 15.69
C ALA A 118 4.31 4.90 15.84
N GLU A 119 3.52 5.50 16.74
CA GLU A 119 2.10 5.18 16.90
C GLU A 119 1.30 5.50 15.65
N ARG A 120 1.51 6.69 15.04
CA ARG A 120 0.91 7.03 13.74
C ARG A 120 1.21 5.96 12.70
N THR A 121 2.45 5.49 12.65
CA THR A 121 2.90 4.45 11.73
C THR A 121 2.22 3.11 12.00
N THR A 122 2.11 2.69 13.26
CA THR A 122 1.43 1.44 13.66
C THR A 122 -0.06 1.50 13.31
N HIS A 123 -0.77 2.56 13.70
CA HIS A 123 -2.19 2.72 13.39
C HIS A 123 -2.49 2.77 11.90
N ALA A 124 -1.62 3.41 11.10
CA ALA A 124 -1.75 3.41 9.66
C ALA A 124 -1.62 2.00 9.06
N LYS A 125 -0.68 1.21 9.59
CA LYS A 125 -0.45 -0.17 9.17
C LYS A 125 -1.66 -1.06 9.49
N GLU A 126 -2.17 -0.99 10.71
CA GLU A 126 -3.36 -1.77 11.13
C GLU A 126 -4.58 -1.48 10.25
N LYS A 127 -4.84 -0.20 9.96
CA LYS A 127 -5.95 0.20 9.08
C LYS A 127 -5.75 -0.31 7.65
N LEU A 128 -4.52 -0.25 7.14
CA LEU A 128 -4.20 -0.72 5.79
C LEU A 128 -4.37 -2.25 5.68
N GLU A 129 -3.88 -3.00 6.66
CA GLU A 129 -4.06 -4.46 6.73
C GLU A 129 -5.54 -4.85 6.78
N ALA A 130 -6.37 -4.09 7.52
CA ALA A 130 -7.82 -4.29 7.54
C ALA A 130 -8.47 -4.03 6.17
N ILE A 131 -8.02 -3.01 5.43
CA ILE A 131 -8.50 -2.76 4.06
C ILE A 131 -8.15 -3.93 3.14
N TRP A 132 -6.92 -4.44 3.23
CA TRP A 132 -6.49 -5.58 2.41
C TRP A 132 -7.25 -6.86 2.72
N ALA A 133 -7.53 -7.14 3.98
CA ALA A 133 -8.35 -8.27 4.38
C ALA A 133 -9.77 -8.18 3.80
N LYS A 134 -10.33 -6.98 3.69
CA LYS A 134 -11.62 -6.78 3.03
C LYS A 134 -11.51 -6.90 1.51
N GLU A 135 -10.49 -6.32 0.90
CA GLU A 135 -10.30 -6.38 -0.57
C GLU A 135 -10.08 -7.81 -1.06
N SER A 136 -9.40 -8.66 -0.29
CA SER A 136 -9.22 -10.08 -0.65
C SER A 136 -10.55 -10.83 -0.66
N VAL A 137 -11.40 -10.58 0.34
CA VAL A 137 -12.76 -11.14 0.41
C VAL A 137 -13.62 -10.67 -0.77
N GLU A 138 -13.62 -9.36 -1.07
CA GLU A 138 -14.41 -8.82 -2.19
C GLU A 138 -13.90 -9.29 -3.55
N ARG A 139 -12.59 -9.47 -3.70
CA ARG A 139 -12.02 -10.06 -4.92
C ARG A 139 -12.46 -11.51 -5.11
N GLU A 140 -12.39 -12.30 -4.05
CA GLU A 140 -12.80 -13.71 -4.09
C GLU A 140 -14.27 -13.85 -4.49
N LYS A 141 -15.16 -13.02 -3.91
CA LYS A 141 -16.57 -12.96 -4.31
C LYS A 141 -16.75 -12.68 -5.79
N ARG A 142 -16.05 -11.67 -6.32
CA ARG A 142 -16.12 -11.32 -7.76
C ARG A 142 -15.62 -12.46 -8.66
N ILE A 143 -14.58 -13.18 -8.26
CA ILE A 143 -14.09 -14.35 -9.01
C ILE A 143 -15.18 -15.44 -9.04
N GLN A 144 -15.77 -15.76 -7.88
CA GLN A 144 -16.84 -16.75 -7.78
C GLN A 144 -18.08 -16.37 -8.60
N GLU A 145 -18.46 -15.09 -8.59
CA GLU A 145 -19.55 -14.56 -9.42
C GLU A 145 -19.26 -14.73 -10.91
N LEU A 146 -18.05 -14.38 -11.36
CA LEU A 146 -17.65 -14.53 -12.76
C LEU A 146 -17.62 -16.00 -13.20
N ASP A 147 -17.11 -16.90 -12.36
CA ASP A 147 -17.09 -18.34 -12.64
C ASP A 147 -18.51 -18.93 -12.72
N SER A 148 -19.39 -18.51 -11.80
CA SER A 148 -20.80 -18.92 -11.83
C SER A 148 -21.49 -18.44 -13.12
N MET A 149 -21.27 -17.18 -13.52
CA MET A 149 -21.82 -16.59 -14.73
C MET A 149 -21.30 -17.29 -15.99
N ARG A 150 -19.99 -17.58 -16.03
CA ARG A 150 -19.35 -18.33 -17.12
C ARG A 150 -19.95 -19.73 -17.26
N SER A 151 -20.14 -20.43 -16.14
CA SER A 151 -20.73 -21.78 -16.14
C SER A 151 -22.18 -21.78 -16.64
N ASN A 152 -22.98 -20.78 -16.23
CA ASN A 152 -24.37 -20.62 -16.66
C ASN A 152 -24.46 -20.31 -18.16
N MET A 153 -23.61 -19.40 -18.65
CA MET A 153 -23.55 -19.05 -20.07
C MET A 153 -23.12 -20.25 -20.93
N GLN A 154 -22.19 -21.08 -20.45
CA GLN A 154 -21.77 -22.29 -21.15
C GLN A 154 -22.91 -23.30 -21.28
N ARG A 155 -23.67 -23.53 -20.19
CA ARG A 155 -24.87 -24.38 -20.22
C ARG A 155 -25.93 -23.86 -21.20
N GLN A 156 -26.16 -22.54 -21.23
CA GLN A 156 -27.09 -21.93 -22.19
C GLN A 156 -26.64 -22.14 -23.64
N MET A 157 -25.35 -21.95 -23.93
CA MET A 157 -24.81 -22.21 -25.27
C MET A 157 -24.95 -23.68 -25.67
N GLU A 158 -24.73 -24.62 -24.75
CA GLU A 158 -24.94 -26.05 -25.02
C GLU A 158 -26.41 -26.39 -25.31
N MET A 159 -27.36 -25.78 -24.59
CA MET A 159 -28.79 -25.94 -24.85
C MET A 159 -29.17 -25.41 -26.24
N MET A 160 -28.69 -24.22 -26.61
CA MET A 160 -28.97 -23.62 -27.94
C MET A 160 -28.40 -24.47 -29.09
N LYS A 161 -27.21 -25.07 -28.90
CA LYS A 161 -26.63 -25.98 -29.90
C LYS A 161 -27.48 -27.23 -30.13
N ARG A 162 -28.09 -27.78 -29.06
CA ARG A 162 -28.94 -28.98 -29.15
C ARG A 162 -30.27 -28.70 -29.85
N THR A 163 -30.84 -27.51 -29.69
CA THR A 163 -32.13 -27.16 -30.33
C THR A 163 -32.02 -26.82 -31.81
N ASN A 164 -30.81 -26.56 -32.33
CA ASN A 164 -30.59 -26.11 -33.71
C ASN A 164 -30.10 -27.23 -34.65
N VAL A 165 -30.25 -28.51 -34.26
CA VAL A 165 -29.97 -29.65 -35.14
C VAL A 165 -31.17 -29.81 -36.10
N PRO A 166 -31.02 -29.53 -37.41
CA PRO A 166 -32.12 -29.70 -38.35
C PRO A 166 -32.56 -31.16 -38.38
N ARG A 167 -33.86 -31.42 -38.16
CA ARG A 167 -34.44 -32.72 -38.45
C ARG A 167 -34.41 -32.91 -39.97
N ILE A 168 -33.45 -33.68 -40.44
CA ILE A 168 -33.46 -34.20 -41.80
C ILE A 168 -34.59 -35.24 -41.83
N PHE A 169 -35.70 -34.88 -42.47
CA PHE A 169 -36.77 -35.78 -42.88
C PHE A 169 -36.61 -36.07 -44.38
#